data_AF-A0A9P5NKG8-F1
#
_entry.id   AF-A0A9P5NKG8-F1
#
_cell.length_a   1.000
_cell.length_b   1.000
_cell.length_c   1.000
_cell.angle_alpha   90.00
_cell.angle_beta   90.00
_cell.angle_gamma   90.00
#
_symmetry.space_group_name_H-M   'P 1'
#
loop_
_entity.id
_entity.type
_entity.pdbx_description
1 polymer ?
#
loop_
_entity_poly.entity_id
_entity_poly.type
_entity_poly.pdbx_seq_one_letter_code
_entity_poly.pdbx_strand_id
1 'polypeptide(L)'
;MCCRLNSGSVTSHHYHFSMDAFPYSERKQLFIEKRKAFKQNPQSQGDLKAYECGDNQHNFTVLKGLIPLSLVGKKTPGGSHVWEKSDTFFTDYKENHPDQILSESDESYVIGNLASHDTRQYLAKWDPEGKDRTATAGMSYMHLLVIPKKRIYNAVALDDTHIIDEMMRHFHHFWSTPESADKIIACLDMAVKRRTKAARETLMSHKPDLVDDFDATMKQVEASAQELAANLRECQKSQDDKALFFGFHPAPEASVAYLHMHTLLPSEEFRQFSTRKHDWKTVPAQVIIDVIEEETARCETNLPNVSWWRLR
;
A
#
# COMPACT_ATOMS: atom_id res chain seq x y z
N MET A 1 25.74 0.11 -57.46
CA MET A 1 24.94 -0.59 -56.44
C MET A 1 25.02 0.22 -55.15
N CYS A 2 24.03 1.08 -54.90
CA CYS A 2 23.94 1.89 -53.68
C CYS A 2 23.14 1.11 -52.62
N CYS A 3 23.77 0.79 -51.50
CA CYS A 3 23.05 0.31 -50.31
C CYS A 3 22.73 1.52 -49.42
N ARG A 4 21.45 1.85 -49.30
CA ARG A 4 20.93 2.82 -48.33
C ARG A 4 20.86 2.15 -46.96
N LEU A 5 21.48 2.79 -45.97
CA LEU A 5 21.27 2.50 -44.55
C LEU A 5 19.95 3.15 -44.14
N ASN A 6 18.97 2.33 -43.73
CA ASN A 6 17.76 2.81 -43.08
C ASN A 6 18.08 3.08 -41.59
N SER A 7 18.18 4.36 -41.23
CA SER A 7 18.14 4.80 -39.85
C SER A 7 16.71 4.63 -39.30
N GLY A 8 16.53 3.62 -38.45
CA GLY A 8 15.32 3.43 -37.66
C GLY A 8 15.12 4.60 -36.71
N SER A 9 14.01 5.32 -36.91
CA SER A 9 13.50 6.36 -36.03
C SER A 9 13.17 5.77 -34.65
N VAL A 10 13.94 6.11 -33.62
CA VAL A 10 13.56 5.88 -32.23
C VAL A 10 12.45 6.87 -31.89
N THR A 11 11.20 6.41 -31.92
CA THR A 11 10.07 7.19 -31.44
C THR A 11 10.16 7.28 -29.92
N SER A 12 10.61 8.43 -29.42
CA SER A 12 10.47 8.83 -28.02
C SER A 12 8.98 8.89 -27.66
N HIS A 13 8.47 7.86 -27.00
CA HIS A 13 7.16 7.92 -26.34
C HIS A 13 7.30 8.80 -25.11
N HIS A 14 6.93 10.07 -25.25
CA HIS A 14 6.69 10.94 -24.11
C HIS A 14 5.49 10.40 -23.35
N TYR A 15 5.73 9.70 -22.26
CA TYR A 15 4.72 9.34 -21.28
C TYR A 15 4.18 10.63 -20.67
N HIS A 16 3.03 11.09 -21.16
CA HIS A 16 2.28 12.16 -20.50
C HIS A 16 1.71 11.59 -19.20
N PHE A 17 2.41 11.81 -18.10
CA PHE A 17 1.96 11.45 -16.77
C PHE A 17 0.80 12.38 -16.39
N SER A 18 -0.43 11.90 -16.53
CA SER A 18 -1.60 12.62 -16.01
C SER A 18 -1.66 12.36 -14.50
N MET A 19 -1.36 13.39 -13.70
CA MET A 19 -1.64 13.40 -12.26
C MET A 19 -3.15 13.50 -11.95
N ASP A 20 -4.03 13.40 -12.94
CA ASP A 20 -5.48 13.62 -12.76
C ASP A 20 -6.14 12.56 -11.88
N ALA A 21 -5.50 11.41 -11.64
CA ALA A 21 -6.01 10.38 -10.73
C ALA A 21 -6.03 10.84 -9.25
N PHE A 22 -5.17 11.80 -8.88
CA PHE A 22 -5.02 12.26 -7.50
C PHE A 22 -4.93 13.80 -7.43
N PRO A 23 -6.06 14.52 -7.62
CA PRO A 23 -6.06 15.99 -7.60
C PRO A 23 -5.58 16.52 -6.25
N TYR A 24 -4.40 17.15 -6.25
CA TYR A 24 -3.68 17.52 -5.03
C TYR A 24 -4.54 18.32 -4.05
N SER A 25 -5.24 19.36 -4.50
CA SER A 25 -6.06 20.23 -3.63
C SER A 25 -7.20 19.47 -2.94
N GLU A 26 -7.88 18.57 -3.66
CA GLU A 26 -8.95 17.74 -3.09
C GLU A 26 -8.39 16.73 -2.08
N ARG A 27 -7.25 16.11 -2.39
CA ARG A 27 -6.57 15.17 -1.49
C ARG A 27 -6.05 15.86 -0.24
N LYS A 28 -5.56 17.09 -0.35
CA LYS A 28 -5.15 17.92 0.78
C LYS A 28 -6.32 18.26 1.68
N GLN A 29 -7.43 18.71 1.11
CA GLN A 29 -8.64 19.00 1.88
C GLN A 29 -9.17 17.75 2.60
N LEU A 30 -9.23 16.61 1.89
CA LEU A 30 -9.62 15.32 2.47
C LEU A 30 -8.73 14.97 3.68
N PHE A 31 -7.41 15.07 3.54
CA PHE A 31 -6.50 14.73 4.64
C PHE A 31 -6.66 15.66 5.84
N ILE A 32 -6.76 16.97 5.63
CA ILE A 32 -7.01 17.97 6.68
C ILE A 32 -8.28 17.62 7.46
N GLU A 33 -9.39 17.33 6.76
CA GLU A 33 -10.66 16.98 7.38
C GLU A 33 -10.56 15.70 8.23
N LYS A 34 -9.98 14.63 7.66
CA LYS A 34 -9.81 13.35 8.37
C LYS A 34 -8.90 13.48 9.58
N ARG A 35 -7.77 14.17 9.43
CA ARG A 35 -6.80 14.42 10.50
C ARG A 35 -7.40 15.26 11.62
N LYS A 36 -8.08 16.36 11.29
CA LYS A 36 -8.79 17.19 12.28
C LYS A 36 -9.84 16.40 13.03
N ALA A 37 -10.70 15.64 12.32
CA ALA A 37 -11.72 14.81 12.94
C ALA A 37 -11.11 13.75 13.88
N PHE A 38 -9.97 13.17 13.49
CA PHE A 38 -9.26 12.18 14.31
C PHE A 38 -8.64 12.81 15.57
N LYS A 39 -7.84 13.87 15.43
CA LYS A 39 -7.16 14.56 16.53
C LYS A 39 -8.13 15.19 17.55
N GLN A 40 -9.29 15.67 17.09
CA GLN A 40 -10.30 16.31 17.95
C GLN A 40 -11.24 15.32 18.65
N ASN A 41 -11.21 14.03 18.29
CA ASN A 41 -12.07 13.01 18.89
C ASN A 41 -11.38 12.38 20.12
N PRO A 42 -11.90 12.58 21.35
CA PRO A 42 -11.28 12.06 22.57
C PRO A 42 -11.20 10.53 22.60
N GLN A 43 -12.18 9.82 22.04
CA GLN A 43 -12.16 8.36 21.95
C GLN A 43 -11.04 7.89 21.01
N SER A 44 -10.84 8.55 19.85
CA SER A 44 -9.71 8.26 18.96
C SER A 44 -8.36 8.43 19.69
N GLN A 45 -8.21 9.48 20.50
CA GLN A 45 -6.97 9.73 21.23
C GLN A 45 -6.75 8.70 22.35
N GLY A 46 -7.82 8.29 23.04
CA GLY A 46 -7.78 7.22 24.03
C GLY A 46 -7.37 5.88 23.41
N ASP A 47 -8.01 5.50 22.31
CA ASP A 47 -7.67 4.28 21.59
C ASP A 47 -6.25 4.33 21.01
N LEU A 48 -5.80 5.47 20.48
CA LEU A 48 -4.44 5.64 19.94
C LEU A 48 -3.39 5.38 21.02
N LYS A 49 -3.56 5.99 22.20
CA LYS A 49 -2.66 5.78 23.34
C LYS A 49 -2.63 4.31 23.77
N ALA A 50 -3.80 3.68 23.86
CA ALA A 50 -3.90 2.26 24.19
C ALA A 50 -3.19 1.37 23.14
N TYR A 51 -3.36 1.68 21.86
CA TYR A 51 -2.73 0.96 20.76
C TYR A 51 -1.21 1.07 20.79
N GLU A 52 -0.67 2.28 20.98
CA GLU A 52 0.76 2.55 21.11
C GLU A 52 1.39 1.85 22.32
N CYS A 53 0.64 1.70 23.41
CA CYS A 53 1.07 0.96 24.60
C CYS A 53 0.87 -0.56 24.52
N GLY A 54 0.24 -1.08 23.46
CA GLY A 54 -0.12 -2.49 23.35
C GLY A 54 -1.11 -2.95 24.43
N ASP A 55 -2.05 -2.08 24.82
CA ASP A 55 -3.05 -2.39 25.82
C ASP A 55 -4.12 -3.35 25.26
N ASN A 56 -3.96 -4.63 25.56
CA ASN A 56 -4.89 -5.69 25.15
C ASN A 56 -6.16 -5.79 26.03
N GLN A 57 -6.23 -5.00 27.12
CA GLN A 57 -7.43 -4.89 27.96
C GLN A 57 -8.33 -3.75 27.50
N HIS A 58 -7.79 -2.77 26.77
CA HIS A 58 -8.55 -1.66 26.21
C HIS A 58 -9.66 -2.12 25.26
N ASN A 59 -10.77 -1.40 25.27
CA ASN A 59 -11.87 -1.61 24.36
C ASN A 59 -11.78 -0.60 23.21
N PHE A 60 -11.13 -1.00 22.13
CA PHE A 60 -10.99 -0.17 20.92
C PHE A 60 -12.36 0.03 20.26
N THR A 61 -12.80 1.28 20.15
CA THR A 61 -14.13 1.64 19.63
C THR A 61 -14.08 2.44 18.34
N VAL A 62 -12.97 3.12 18.08
CA VAL A 62 -12.79 4.02 16.93
C VAL A 62 -11.71 3.52 15.98
N LEU A 63 -10.60 3.00 16.49
CA LEU A 63 -9.54 2.48 15.61
C LEU A 63 -10.04 1.27 14.83
N LYS A 64 -9.89 1.33 13.51
CA LYS A 64 -10.32 0.28 12.59
C LYS A 64 -9.12 -0.46 12.04
N GLY A 65 -9.29 -1.74 11.73
CA GLY A 65 -8.27 -2.55 11.08
C GLY A 65 -7.30 -3.23 12.04
N LEU A 66 -7.63 -3.29 13.33
CA LEU A 66 -7.05 -4.24 14.28
C LEU A 66 -7.47 -5.66 13.89
N ILE A 67 -6.81 -6.66 14.47
CA ILE A 67 -7.18 -8.07 14.24
C ILE A 67 -8.66 -8.32 14.63
N PRO A 68 -9.44 -9.00 13.77
CA PRO A 68 -10.82 -9.34 14.08
C PRO A 68 -10.94 -10.10 15.41
N LEU A 69 -11.97 -9.78 16.21
CA LEU A 69 -12.21 -10.43 17.51
C LEU A 69 -12.28 -11.96 17.43
N SER A 70 -12.74 -12.52 16.30
CA SER A 70 -12.80 -13.95 16.07
C SER A 70 -11.43 -14.62 15.91
N LEU A 71 -10.36 -13.84 15.73
CA LEU A 71 -8.97 -14.30 15.64
C LEU A 71 -8.17 -14.05 16.92
N VAL A 72 -8.63 -13.17 17.82
CA VAL A 72 -7.98 -12.93 19.12
C VAL A 72 -7.91 -14.23 19.92
N GLY A 73 -6.75 -14.54 20.49
CA GLY A 73 -6.47 -15.79 21.20
C GLY A 73 -6.10 -16.96 20.28
N LYS A 74 -6.08 -16.78 18.96
CA LYS A 74 -5.59 -17.79 18.01
C LYS A 74 -4.15 -17.53 17.62
N LYS A 75 -3.41 -18.60 17.29
CA LYS A 75 -2.04 -18.49 16.79
C LYS A 75 -1.98 -17.74 15.45
N THR A 76 -0.93 -16.96 15.27
CA THR A 76 -0.65 -16.31 13.98
C THR A 76 -0.38 -17.37 12.91
N PRO A 77 -0.72 -17.10 11.63
CA PRO A 77 -0.37 -18.02 10.54
C PRO A 77 1.14 -18.19 10.46
N GLY A 78 1.64 -19.41 10.69
CA GLY A 78 3.06 -19.73 10.61
C GLY A 78 3.91 -19.35 11.83
N GLY A 79 3.34 -18.69 12.84
CA GLY A 79 4.08 -18.22 14.02
C GLY A 79 3.71 -18.94 15.33
N SER A 80 4.53 -18.68 16.36
CA SER A 80 4.27 -19.07 17.75
C SER A 80 3.46 -18.04 18.53
N HIS A 81 3.33 -16.81 18.01
CA HIS A 81 2.59 -15.72 18.62
C HIS A 81 1.08 -15.98 18.60
N VAL A 82 0.37 -15.44 19.59
CA VAL A 82 -1.09 -15.51 19.69
C VAL A 82 -1.62 -14.11 19.48
N TRP A 83 -2.56 -13.95 18.54
CA TRP A 83 -3.14 -12.66 18.25
C TRP A 83 -3.79 -12.05 19.49
N GLU A 84 -3.39 -10.82 19.80
CA GLU A 84 -3.96 -10.01 20.86
C GLU A 84 -4.86 -8.90 20.30
N LYS A 85 -5.60 -8.21 21.18
CA LYS A 85 -6.59 -7.20 20.73
C LYS A 85 -5.96 -5.99 20.08
N SER A 86 -4.76 -5.60 20.52
CA SER A 86 -4.04 -4.45 19.98
C SER A 86 -3.26 -4.81 18.71
N ASP A 87 -3.26 -6.06 18.27
CA ASP A 87 -2.49 -6.50 17.11
C ASP A 87 -3.14 -6.08 15.79
N THR A 88 -2.30 -6.08 14.76
CA THR A 88 -2.67 -5.90 13.36
C THR A 88 -2.03 -7.01 12.53
N PHE A 89 -2.43 -7.15 11.27
CA PHE A 89 -1.73 -8.06 10.34
C PHE A 89 -0.26 -7.68 10.08
N PHE A 90 0.19 -6.51 10.55
CA PHE A 90 1.57 -6.02 10.47
C PHE A 90 2.33 -6.09 11.79
N THR A 91 1.69 -6.53 12.89
CA THR A 91 2.40 -6.74 14.16
C THR A 91 3.42 -7.88 14.00
N ASP A 92 4.66 -7.62 14.43
CA ASP A 92 5.79 -8.55 14.36
C ASP A 92 5.97 -9.17 12.95
N TYR A 93 5.82 -8.31 11.93
CA TYR A 93 5.71 -8.75 10.54
C TYR A 93 6.88 -9.63 10.08
N LYS A 94 8.11 -9.31 10.49
CA LYS A 94 9.30 -10.10 10.14
C LYS A 94 9.27 -11.52 10.70
N GLU A 95 8.68 -11.71 11.87
CA GLU A 95 8.58 -13.03 12.50
C GLU A 95 7.46 -13.86 11.86
N ASN A 96 6.34 -13.23 11.53
CA ASN A 96 5.16 -13.89 10.99
C ASN A 96 5.19 -14.09 9.46
N HIS A 97 5.86 -13.20 8.73
CA HIS A 97 5.85 -13.12 7.26
C HIS A 97 7.25 -12.79 6.67
N PRO A 98 8.32 -13.51 7.07
CA PRO A 98 9.68 -13.22 6.59
C PRO A 98 9.82 -13.35 5.07
N ASP A 99 9.01 -14.21 4.44
CA ASP A 99 8.99 -14.47 3.00
C ASP A 99 8.42 -13.31 2.17
N GLN A 100 7.76 -12.34 2.81
CA GLN A 100 7.14 -11.20 2.15
C GLN A 100 7.98 -9.92 2.23
N ILE A 101 9.10 -9.93 2.96
CA ILE A 101 10.00 -8.78 3.08
C ILE A 101 10.94 -8.76 1.88
N LEU A 102 10.84 -7.71 1.06
CA LEU A 102 11.67 -7.52 -0.14
C LEU A 102 12.95 -6.74 0.18
N SER A 103 12.86 -5.81 1.13
CA SER A 103 13.94 -4.97 1.65
C SER A 103 13.67 -4.55 3.09
N GLU A 104 14.73 -4.35 3.86
CA GLU A 104 14.70 -3.93 5.25
C GLU A 104 15.70 -2.77 5.46
N SER A 105 15.23 -1.69 6.08
CA SER A 105 16.06 -0.59 6.60
C SER A 105 16.14 -0.72 8.13
N ASP A 106 16.68 0.28 8.83
CA ASP A 106 16.64 0.30 10.29
C ASP A 106 15.21 0.51 10.83
N GLU A 107 14.39 1.31 10.15
CA GLU A 107 13.09 1.79 10.66
C GLU A 107 11.88 1.21 9.91
N SER A 108 12.03 0.64 8.72
CA SER A 108 10.92 0.12 7.92
C SER A 108 11.23 -1.14 7.10
N TYR A 109 10.16 -1.75 6.57
CA TYR A 109 10.18 -2.86 5.63
C TYR A 109 9.52 -2.45 4.32
N VAL A 110 10.12 -2.81 3.18
CA VAL A 110 9.42 -2.89 1.90
C VAL A 110 8.87 -4.31 1.79
N ILE A 111 7.55 -4.42 1.67
CA ILE A 111 6.85 -5.70 1.70
C ILE A 111 6.00 -5.90 0.45
N GLY A 112 5.87 -7.16 0.07
CA GLY A 112 4.96 -7.61 -0.96
C GLY A 112 3.49 -7.41 -0.60
N ASN A 113 2.65 -7.16 -1.59
CA ASN A 113 1.21 -7.28 -1.41
C ASN A 113 0.77 -8.73 -1.63
N LEU A 114 0.02 -9.28 -0.68
CA LEU A 114 -0.54 -10.63 -0.77
C LEU A 114 -1.71 -10.74 -1.75
N ALA A 115 -2.38 -9.62 -2.03
CA ALA A 115 -3.42 -9.58 -3.04
C ALA A 115 -2.79 -9.56 -4.43
N SER A 116 -3.26 -10.43 -5.32
CA SER A 116 -3.01 -10.29 -6.75
C SER A 116 -3.54 -8.95 -7.27
N HIS A 117 -2.82 -8.36 -8.22
CA HIS A 117 -3.23 -7.16 -8.94
C HIS A 117 -4.42 -7.40 -9.89
N ASP A 118 -4.63 -8.63 -10.37
CA ASP A 118 -5.54 -8.88 -11.49
C ASP A 118 -6.99 -9.12 -11.04
N THR A 119 -7.86 -8.16 -11.31
CA THR A 119 -9.31 -8.19 -11.00
C THR A 119 -10.04 -9.39 -11.59
N ARG A 120 -9.55 -10.00 -12.69
CA ARG A 120 -10.15 -11.18 -13.31
C ARG A 120 -10.13 -12.40 -12.36
N GLN A 121 -9.22 -12.44 -11.38
CA GLN A 121 -9.17 -13.50 -10.35
C GLN A 121 -10.19 -13.32 -9.21
N TYR A 122 -10.96 -12.23 -9.23
CA TYR A 122 -11.87 -11.83 -8.16
C TYR A 122 -13.32 -11.63 -8.61
N LEU A 123 -13.64 -12.00 -9.85
CA LEU A 123 -14.99 -11.90 -10.38
C LEU A 123 -15.98 -12.73 -9.56
N ALA A 124 -17.21 -12.23 -9.43
CA ALA A 124 -18.31 -12.90 -8.73
C ALA A 124 -18.52 -14.36 -9.16
N LYS A 125 -18.32 -14.69 -10.44
CA LYS A 125 -18.48 -16.05 -10.95
C LYS A 125 -17.52 -17.06 -10.32
N TRP A 126 -16.37 -16.61 -9.81
CA TRP A 126 -15.37 -17.46 -9.13
C TRP A 126 -15.61 -17.63 -7.64
N ASP A 127 -16.51 -16.84 -7.06
CA ASP A 127 -16.81 -16.86 -5.64
C ASP A 127 -18.00 -17.80 -5.35
N PRO A 128 -17.93 -18.67 -4.31
CA PRO A 128 -19.05 -19.54 -3.93
C PRO A 128 -20.32 -18.77 -3.58
N GLU A 129 -20.16 -17.62 -2.94
CA GLU A 129 -21.27 -16.77 -2.51
C GLU A 129 -21.70 -15.80 -3.62
N GLY A 130 -21.09 -15.88 -4.80
CA GLY A 130 -21.39 -15.00 -5.94
C GLY A 130 -20.99 -13.55 -5.71
N LYS A 131 -20.09 -13.27 -4.75
CA LYS A 131 -19.66 -11.90 -4.42
C LYS A 131 -18.52 -11.45 -5.31
N ASP A 132 -18.67 -10.29 -5.93
CA ASP A 132 -17.57 -9.63 -6.63
C ASP A 132 -16.55 -9.10 -5.62
N ARG A 133 -15.30 -9.57 -5.73
CA ARG A 133 -14.20 -9.17 -4.85
C ARG A 133 -13.16 -8.32 -5.58
N THR A 134 -13.47 -7.75 -6.74
CA THR A 134 -12.48 -6.96 -7.53
C THR A 134 -11.91 -5.77 -6.76
N ALA A 135 -12.62 -5.28 -5.74
CA ALA A 135 -12.13 -4.28 -4.81
C ALA A 135 -10.94 -4.76 -3.93
N THR A 136 -10.68 -6.07 -3.83
CA THR A 136 -9.54 -6.60 -3.06
C THR A 136 -8.27 -6.74 -3.89
N ALA A 137 -8.35 -6.56 -5.22
CA ALA A 137 -7.18 -6.64 -6.08
C ALA A 137 -6.22 -5.47 -5.80
N GLY A 138 -4.96 -5.61 -6.22
CA GLY A 138 -4.00 -4.52 -6.19
C GLY A 138 -4.43 -3.31 -7.04
N MET A 139 -3.93 -2.12 -6.69
CA MET A 139 -4.25 -0.85 -7.36
C MET A 139 -3.47 -0.62 -8.67
N SER A 140 -2.40 -1.39 -8.85
CA SER A 140 -1.52 -1.49 -10.02
C SER A 140 -0.82 -2.85 -9.99
N TYR A 141 -0.20 -3.24 -11.11
CA TYR A 141 0.66 -4.43 -11.21
C TYR A 141 1.70 -4.43 -10.09
N MET A 142 2.52 -3.36 -10.01
CA MET A 142 3.34 -3.08 -8.84
C MET A 142 2.49 -2.34 -7.82
N HIS A 143 1.89 -3.05 -6.88
CA HIS A 143 1.27 -2.48 -5.69
C HIS A 143 1.96 -3.08 -4.48
N LEU A 144 2.89 -2.34 -3.89
CA LEU A 144 3.66 -2.77 -2.73
C LEU A 144 3.29 -1.91 -1.52
N LEU A 145 3.75 -2.34 -0.35
CA LEU A 145 3.63 -1.56 0.86
C LEU A 145 5.02 -1.29 1.43
N VAL A 146 5.18 -0.11 2.03
CA VAL A 146 6.24 0.14 2.99
C VAL A 146 5.58 0.28 4.35
N ILE A 147 6.12 -0.36 5.38
CA ILE A 147 5.60 -0.30 6.76
C ILE A 147 6.72 0.02 7.74
N PRO A 148 6.50 0.87 8.75
CA PRO A 148 7.48 1.06 9.82
C PRO A 148 7.58 -0.20 10.68
N LYS A 149 8.74 -0.44 11.29
CA LYS A 149 8.91 -1.48 12.32
C LYS A 149 8.23 -1.09 13.63
N LYS A 150 8.18 0.23 13.90
CA LYS A 150 7.47 0.77 15.05
C LYS A 150 5.96 0.69 14.80
N ARG A 151 5.24 0.30 15.85
CA ARG A 151 3.78 0.36 15.88
C ARG A 151 3.29 1.81 15.79
N ILE A 152 2.79 2.18 14.63
CA ILE A 152 2.18 3.50 14.35
C ILE A 152 0.82 3.24 13.71
N TYR A 153 -0.24 3.90 14.18
CA TYR A 153 -1.60 3.58 13.75
C TYR A 153 -1.89 3.98 12.30
N ASN A 154 -1.73 5.26 11.95
CA ASN A 154 -2.09 5.80 10.64
C ASN A 154 -1.49 7.19 10.44
N ALA A 155 -1.42 7.67 9.19
CA ALA A 155 -0.89 8.99 8.87
C ALA A 155 -1.63 10.15 9.59
N VAL A 156 -2.93 10.00 9.87
CA VAL A 156 -3.69 11.01 10.65
C VAL A 156 -3.23 11.15 12.10
N ALA A 157 -2.48 10.17 12.64
CA ALA A 157 -1.99 10.18 14.01
C ALA A 157 -0.61 10.84 14.16
N LEU A 158 0.18 10.90 13.08
CA LEU A 158 1.56 11.41 13.10
C LEU A 158 1.65 12.86 13.60
N ASP A 159 2.70 13.18 14.34
CA ASP A 159 3.00 14.56 14.76
C ASP A 159 4.13 15.18 13.94
N ASP A 160 4.96 14.36 13.30
CA ASP A 160 6.04 14.77 12.39
C ASP A 160 6.04 13.91 11.11
N THR A 161 6.93 14.24 10.18
CA THR A 161 7.04 13.62 8.85
C THR A 161 8.21 12.63 8.73
N HIS A 162 9.05 12.47 9.76
CA HIS A 162 10.32 11.74 9.68
C HIS A 162 10.14 10.31 9.16
N ILE A 163 9.13 9.61 9.67
CA ILE A 163 8.88 8.22 9.25
C ILE A 163 8.36 8.13 7.81
N ILE A 164 7.63 9.14 7.31
CA ILE A 164 7.19 9.15 5.91
C ILE A 164 8.41 9.33 5.00
N ASP A 165 9.30 10.27 5.34
CA ASP A 165 10.55 10.49 4.60
C ASP A 165 11.44 9.25 4.61
N GLU A 166 11.53 8.56 5.75
CA GLU A 166 12.24 7.29 5.87
C GLU A 166 11.65 6.22 4.94
N MET A 167 10.34 6.03 4.94
CA MET A 167 9.67 5.04 4.11
C MET A 167 9.85 5.32 2.61
N MET A 168 9.76 6.58 2.20
CA MET A 168 10.02 7.01 0.81
C MET A 168 11.47 6.76 0.42
N ARG A 169 12.42 7.20 1.25
CA ARG A 169 13.86 7.02 1.01
C ARG A 169 14.24 5.55 0.94
N HIS A 170 13.71 4.72 1.84
CA HIS A 170 13.93 3.28 1.82
C HIS A 170 13.42 2.66 0.53
N PHE A 171 12.21 3.02 0.07
CA PHE A 171 11.72 2.50 -1.20
C PHE A 171 12.56 2.95 -2.40
N HIS A 172 12.94 4.22 -2.49
CA HIS A 172 13.81 4.68 -3.59
C HIS A 172 15.14 3.94 -3.58
N HIS A 173 15.76 3.75 -2.41
CA HIS A 173 16.98 2.97 -2.30
C HIS A 173 16.77 1.53 -2.81
N PHE A 174 15.71 0.87 -2.35
CA PHE A 174 15.35 -0.47 -2.82
C PHE A 174 15.12 -0.50 -4.34
N TRP A 175 14.32 0.41 -4.89
CA TRP A 175 14.00 0.50 -6.32
C TRP A 175 15.25 0.67 -7.20
N SER A 176 16.23 1.43 -6.71
CA SER A 176 17.50 1.65 -7.41
C SER A 176 18.42 0.43 -7.47
N THR A 177 18.16 -0.61 -6.68
CA THR A 177 18.94 -1.86 -6.73
C THR A 177 18.63 -2.65 -8.02
N PRO A 178 19.62 -3.28 -8.67
CA PRO A 178 19.41 -4.06 -9.89
C PRO A 178 18.43 -5.24 -9.73
N GLU A 179 18.33 -5.80 -8.53
CA GLU A 179 17.50 -6.98 -8.24
C GLU A 179 16.06 -6.64 -7.83
N SER A 180 15.74 -5.34 -7.66
CA SER A 180 14.45 -4.91 -7.13
C SER A 180 13.27 -5.39 -7.98
N ALA A 181 13.35 -5.20 -9.30
CA ALA A 181 12.31 -5.62 -10.23
C ALA A 181 12.05 -7.13 -10.14
N ASP A 182 13.09 -7.95 -10.11
CA ASP A 182 12.92 -9.42 -10.04
C ASP A 182 12.35 -9.87 -8.70
N LYS A 183 12.75 -9.25 -7.58
CA LYS A 183 12.14 -9.50 -6.26
C LYS A 183 10.65 -9.15 -6.25
N ILE A 184 10.28 -8.01 -6.84
CA ILE A 184 8.89 -7.56 -6.95
C ILE A 184 8.10 -8.54 -7.82
N ILE A 185 8.60 -8.90 -8.99
CA ILE A 185 7.95 -9.85 -9.92
C ILE A 185 7.73 -11.19 -9.25
N ALA A 186 8.73 -11.74 -8.57
CA ALA A 186 8.61 -13.01 -7.86
C ALA A 186 7.49 -12.95 -6.80
N CYS A 187 7.41 -11.86 -6.04
CA CYS A 187 6.35 -11.67 -5.06
C CYS A 187 4.95 -11.57 -5.70
N LEU A 188 4.82 -10.81 -6.79
CA LEU A 188 3.54 -10.63 -7.48
C LEU A 188 3.07 -11.94 -8.13
N ASP A 189 3.98 -12.71 -8.71
CA ASP A 189 3.72 -14.05 -9.25
C ASP A 189 3.23 -15.02 -8.15
N MET A 190 3.85 -14.98 -6.96
CA MET A 190 3.37 -15.74 -5.80
C MET A 190 1.94 -15.35 -5.41
N ALA A 191 1.60 -14.06 -5.40
CA ALA A 191 0.26 -13.59 -5.08
C ALA A 191 -0.79 -14.08 -6.11
N VAL A 192 -0.47 -14.00 -7.41
CA VAL A 192 -1.30 -14.53 -8.50
C VAL A 192 -1.51 -16.03 -8.32
N LYS A 193 -0.44 -16.82 -8.16
CA LYS A 193 -0.50 -18.28 -8.00
C LYS A 193 -1.29 -18.70 -6.77
N ARG A 194 -1.07 -18.04 -5.63
CA ARG A 194 -1.81 -18.32 -4.39
C ARG A 194 -3.29 -18.09 -4.57
N ARG A 195 -3.68 -16.98 -5.19
CA ARG A 195 -5.08 -16.67 -5.47
C ARG A 195 -5.70 -17.66 -6.46
N THR A 196 -4.99 -17.99 -7.54
CA THR A 196 -5.40 -18.98 -8.53
C THR A 196 -5.69 -20.32 -7.87
N LYS A 197 -4.76 -20.82 -7.06
CA LYS A 197 -4.91 -22.10 -6.34
C LYS A 197 -6.15 -22.07 -5.44
N ALA A 198 -6.29 -21.06 -4.59
CA ALA A 198 -7.41 -20.96 -3.65
C ALA A 198 -8.78 -20.87 -4.36
N ALA A 199 -8.88 -20.06 -5.44
CA ALA A 199 -10.10 -19.94 -6.21
C ALA A 199 -10.44 -21.24 -6.95
N ARG A 200 -9.44 -21.92 -7.52
CA ARG A 200 -9.62 -23.20 -8.22
C ARG A 200 -10.09 -24.31 -7.29
N GLU A 201 -9.46 -24.48 -6.12
CA GLU A 201 -9.86 -25.47 -5.10
C GLU A 201 -11.32 -25.25 -4.67
N THR A 202 -11.68 -23.98 -4.50
CA THR A 202 -13.03 -23.55 -4.15
C THR A 202 -14.03 -23.87 -5.26
N LEU A 203 -13.70 -23.58 -6.52
CA LEU A 203 -14.52 -23.87 -7.69
C LEU A 203 -14.73 -25.37 -7.89
N MET A 204 -13.68 -26.18 -7.77
CA MET A 204 -13.79 -27.64 -7.87
C MET A 204 -14.80 -28.23 -6.88
N SER A 205 -14.95 -27.60 -5.72
CA SER A 205 -15.87 -28.06 -4.66
C SER A 205 -17.32 -27.58 -4.85
N HIS A 206 -17.54 -26.41 -5.47
CA HIS A 206 -18.87 -25.76 -5.47
C HIS A 206 -19.46 -25.52 -6.87
N LYS A 207 -18.61 -25.32 -7.89
CA LYS A 207 -18.98 -24.98 -9.27
C LYS A 207 -17.99 -25.63 -10.26
N PRO A 208 -17.88 -26.97 -10.28
CA PRO A 208 -16.87 -27.67 -11.08
C PRO A 208 -17.03 -27.45 -12.59
N ASP A 209 -18.23 -27.11 -13.05
CA ASP A 209 -18.55 -26.73 -14.43
C ASP A 209 -17.83 -25.46 -14.90
N LEU A 210 -17.40 -24.60 -13.98
CA LEU A 210 -16.70 -23.35 -14.28
C LEU A 210 -15.17 -23.51 -14.31
N VAL A 211 -14.62 -24.69 -14.01
CA VAL A 211 -13.17 -24.90 -13.87
C VAL A 211 -12.43 -24.67 -15.19
N ASP A 212 -12.97 -25.13 -16.32
CA ASP A 212 -12.31 -24.95 -17.62
C ASP A 212 -12.30 -23.47 -18.07
N ASP A 213 -13.40 -22.73 -17.84
CA ASP A 213 -13.47 -21.28 -18.09
C ASP A 213 -12.51 -20.51 -17.17
N PHE A 214 -12.41 -20.94 -15.90
CA PHE A 214 -11.46 -20.38 -14.95
C PHE A 214 -10.01 -20.62 -15.41
N ASP A 215 -9.64 -21.86 -15.74
CA ASP A 215 -8.29 -22.22 -16.17
C ASP A 215 -7.91 -21.49 -17.48
N ALA A 216 -8.85 -21.30 -18.40
CA ALA A 216 -8.66 -20.48 -19.61
C ALA A 216 -8.42 -19.00 -19.27
N THR A 217 -9.17 -18.45 -18.30
CA THR A 217 -8.95 -17.08 -17.81
C THR A 217 -7.58 -16.94 -17.13
N MET A 218 -7.16 -17.92 -16.33
CA MET A 218 -5.87 -17.88 -15.62
C MET A 218 -4.67 -17.92 -16.57
N LYS A 219 -4.77 -18.59 -17.72
CA LYS A 219 -3.75 -18.50 -18.78
C LYS A 219 -3.60 -17.08 -19.33
N GLN A 220 -4.69 -16.33 -19.45
CA GLN A 220 -4.64 -14.93 -19.87
C GLN A 220 -4.04 -14.03 -18.78
N VAL A 221 -4.37 -14.29 -17.52
CA VAL A 221 -3.77 -13.60 -16.37
C VAL A 221 -2.25 -13.81 -16.35
N GLU A 222 -1.79 -15.05 -16.53
CA GLU A 222 -0.37 -15.38 -16.59
C GLU A 222 0.34 -14.68 -17.76
N ALA A 223 -0.25 -14.69 -18.96
CA ALA A 223 0.30 -13.99 -20.12
C ALA A 223 0.41 -12.47 -19.88
N SER A 224 -0.64 -11.84 -19.36
CA SER A 224 -0.60 -10.41 -19.00
C SER A 224 0.43 -10.11 -17.92
N ALA A 225 0.59 -10.97 -16.92
CA ALA A 225 1.56 -10.79 -15.85
C ALA A 225 3.01 -10.89 -16.37
N GLN A 226 3.27 -11.72 -17.37
CA GLN A 226 4.59 -11.82 -18.02
C GLN A 226 4.94 -10.56 -18.82
N GLU A 227 3.96 -10.01 -19.56
CA GLU A 227 4.12 -8.74 -20.29
C GLU A 227 4.40 -7.59 -19.32
N LEU A 228 3.58 -7.44 -18.28
CA LEU A 228 3.76 -6.42 -17.24
C LEU A 228 5.09 -6.59 -16.48
N ALA A 229 5.56 -7.83 -16.27
CA ALA A 229 6.87 -8.10 -15.68
C ALA A 229 8.01 -7.59 -16.57
N ALA A 230 7.93 -7.78 -17.89
CA ALA A 230 8.92 -7.25 -18.83
C ALA A 230 8.94 -5.71 -18.79
N ASN A 231 7.76 -5.10 -18.80
CA ASN A 231 7.62 -3.64 -18.77
C ASN A 231 8.09 -3.07 -17.43
N LEU A 232 7.86 -3.77 -16.31
CA LEU A 232 8.38 -3.38 -15.00
C LEU A 232 9.92 -3.34 -14.99
N ARG A 233 10.58 -4.34 -15.60
CA ARG A 233 12.05 -4.34 -15.71
C ARG A 233 12.56 -3.18 -16.55
N GLU A 234 11.86 -2.81 -17.61
CA GLU A 234 12.24 -1.67 -18.45
C GLU A 234 12.02 -0.33 -17.71
N CYS A 235 10.89 -0.18 -17.02
CA CYS A 235 10.61 0.96 -16.16
C CYS A 235 11.63 1.08 -15.01
N GLN A 236 12.03 -0.02 -14.39
CA GLN A 236 13.07 0.00 -13.37
C GLN A 236 14.43 0.43 -13.94
N LYS A 237 14.81 -0.05 -15.12
CA LYS A 237 16.08 0.35 -15.77
C LYS A 237 16.14 1.84 -16.11
N SER A 238 15.01 2.48 -16.43
CA SER A 238 15.00 3.92 -16.71
C SER A 238 15.26 4.76 -15.46
N GLN A 239 15.06 4.19 -14.26
CA GLN A 239 15.20 4.88 -12.98
C GLN A 239 14.37 6.17 -12.92
N ASP A 240 13.24 6.21 -13.65
CA ASP A 240 12.35 7.37 -13.62
C ASP A 240 11.55 7.36 -12.32
N ASP A 241 12.10 7.95 -11.27
CA ASP A 241 11.44 8.08 -9.97
C ASP A 241 10.09 8.81 -10.05
N LYS A 242 9.85 9.62 -11.09
CA LYS A 242 8.56 10.29 -11.29
C LYS A 242 7.46 9.31 -11.71
N ALA A 243 7.84 8.10 -12.13
CA ALA A 243 6.90 7.03 -12.39
C ALA A 243 6.31 6.43 -11.10
N LEU A 244 6.94 6.64 -9.95
CA LEU A 244 6.48 6.10 -8.67
C LEU A 244 5.43 7.01 -8.04
N PHE A 245 4.38 6.38 -7.52
CA PHE A 245 3.40 7.04 -6.67
C PHE A 245 3.47 6.47 -5.26
N PHE A 246 3.54 7.38 -4.28
CA PHE A 246 3.47 7.06 -2.85
C PHE A 246 2.20 7.63 -2.27
N GLY A 247 1.39 6.80 -1.61
CA GLY A 247 0.14 7.25 -1.02
C GLY A 247 -0.28 6.46 0.20
N PHE A 248 -1.20 7.05 0.97
CA PHE A 248 -1.74 6.48 2.20
C PHE A 248 -3.25 6.49 2.16
N HIS A 249 -3.87 5.56 2.87
CA HIS A 249 -5.29 5.62 3.20
C HIS A 249 -5.47 6.24 4.60
N PRO A 250 -5.98 7.48 4.73
CA PRO A 250 -6.22 8.07 6.04
C PRO A 250 -7.41 7.38 6.73
N ALA A 251 -7.31 7.20 8.05
CA ALA A 251 -8.43 6.75 8.85
C ALA A 251 -9.62 7.75 8.76
N PRO A 252 -10.88 7.29 8.86
CA PRO A 252 -11.34 5.93 9.13
C PRO A 252 -11.55 5.09 7.86
N GLU A 253 -11.10 5.56 6.69
CA GLU A 253 -11.25 4.84 5.41
C GLU A 253 -10.10 3.84 5.18
N ALA A 254 -9.10 3.85 6.05
CA ALA A 254 -8.03 2.86 6.10
C ALA A 254 -8.59 1.44 6.33
N SER A 255 -8.00 0.47 5.65
CA SER A 255 -8.36 -0.95 5.79
C SER A 255 -7.65 -1.66 6.94
N VAL A 256 -6.52 -1.14 7.41
CA VAL A 256 -5.68 -1.75 8.48
C VAL A 256 -5.20 -0.68 9.46
N ALA A 257 -5.13 -1.03 10.75
CA ALA A 257 -4.74 -0.17 11.87
C ALA A 257 -3.21 -0.02 12.01
N TYR A 258 -2.48 0.15 10.92
CA TYR A 258 -1.03 0.29 10.95
C TYR A 258 -0.61 1.26 9.84
N LEU A 259 0.37 2.14 10.08
CA LEU A 259 0.87 3.04 9.07
C LEU A 259 1.47 2.21 7.92
N HIS A 260 0.94 2.38 6.71
CA HIS A 260 1.49 1.72 5.54
C HIS A 260 1.39 2.66 4.34
N MET A 261 2.51 2.83 3.65
CA MET A 261 2.59 3.59 2.42
C MET A 261 2.40 2.63 1.25
N HIS A 262 1.42 2.90 0.41
CA HIS A 262 1.27 2.24 -0.88
C HIS A 262 2.30 2.79 -1.85
N THR A 263 3.03 1.89 -2.49
CA THR A 263 3.91 2.24 -3.61
C THR A 263 3.38 1.62 -4.90
N LEU A 264 3.07 2.48 -5.87
CA LEU A 264 2.36 2.13 -7.10
C LEU A 264 3.10 2.63 -8.33
N LEU A 265 2.91 1.94 -9.47
CA LEU A 265 3.09 2.52 -10.80
C LEU A 265 1.71 2.92 -11.34
N PRO A 266 1.38 4.21 -11.41
CA PRO A 266 0.03 4.67 -11.69
C PRO A 266 -0.28 4.77 -13.19
N SER A 267 0.68 4.50 -14.08
CA SER A 267 0.44 4.56 -15.53
C SER A 267 -0.64 3.55 -15.94
N GLU A 268 -1.45 3.92 -16.94
CA GLU A 268 -2.58 3.10 -17.41
C GLU A 268 -2.20 1.66 -17.74
N GLU A 269 -1.00 1.47 -18.31
CA GLU A 269 -0.40 0.18 -18.61
C GLU A 269 -0.32 -0.73 -17.37
N PHE A 270 0.29 -0.27 -16.27
CA PHE A 270 0.37 -1.05 -15.03
C PHE A 270 -0.98 -1.15 -14.30
N ARG A 271 -1.98 -0.34 -14.68
CA ARG A 271 -3.31 -0.33 -14.05
C ARG A 271 -4.37 -1.11 -14.81
N GLN A 272 -4.08 -1.60 -16.01
CA GLN A 272 -5.06 -2.17 -16.95
C GLN A 272 -5.99 -3.23 -16.31
N PHE A 273 -5.46 -4.11 -15.48
CA PHE A 273 -6.23 -5.18 -14.81
C PHE A 273 -6.45 -4.95 -13.32
N SER A 274 -6.06 -3.79 -12.81
CA SER A 274 -6.02 -3.46 -11.39
C SER A 274 -7.29 -2.74 -10.91
N THR A 275 -7.49 -2.69 -9.59
CA THR A 275 -8.63 -1.99 -9.01
C THR A 275 -8.40 -0.48 -8.96
N ARG A 276 -9.48 0.29 -9.17
CA ARG A 276 -9.53 1.74 -8.91
C ARG A 276 -10.38 2.10 -7.69
N LYS A 277 -10.87 1.09 -6.96
CA LYS A 277 -11.82 1.26 -5.85
C LYS A 277 -11.24 1.98 -4.63
N HIS A 278 -9.93 2.22 -4.62
CA HIS A 278 -9.22 2.85 -3.50
C HIS A 278 -8.69 4.25 -3.83
N ASP A 279 -8.68 4.65 -5.11
CA ASP A 279 -8.14 5.95 -5.55
C ASP A 279 -8.77 7.11 -4.80
N TRP A 280 -10.10 7.08 -4.66
CA TRP A 280 -10.89 8.14 -4.03
C TRP A 280 -10.51 8.43 -2.57
N LYS A 281 -9.88 7.47 -1.88
CA LYS A 281 -9.42 7.60 -0.49
C LYS A 281 -7.90 7.59 -0.35
N THR A 282 -7.16 7.51 -1.45
CA THR A 282 -5.70 7.52 -1.42
C THR A 282 -5.19 8.94 -1.46
N VAL A 283 -4.40 9.32 -0.46
CA VAL A 283 -3.78 10.64 -0.34
C VAL A 283 -2.29 10.51 -0.65
N PRO A 284 -1.72 11.33 -1.55
CA PRO A 284 -0.29 11.34 -1.82
C PRO A 284 0.55 11.61 -0.57
N ALA A 285 1.73 11.00 -0.46
CA ALA A 285 2.65 11.21 0.67
C ALA A 285 3.00 12.70 0.84
N GLN A 286 3.28 13.40 -0.28
CA GLN A 286 3.62 14.83 -0.26
C GLN A 286 2.51 15.69 0.38
N VAL A 287 1.24 15.37 0.12
CA VAL A 287 0.11 16.09 0.73
C VAL A 287 0.14 15.98 2.25
N ILE A 288 0.50 14.81 2.78
CA ILE A 288 0.56 14.57 4.22
C ILE A 288 1.72 15.34 4.84
N ILE A 289 2.89 15.30 4.18
CA ILE A 289 4.08 16.06 4.59
C ILE A 289 3.74 17.54 4.69
N ASP A 290 3.21 18.13 3.60
CA ASP A 290 2.90 19.56 3.54
C ASP A 290 1.91 19.98 4.64
N VAL A 291 0.89 19.16 4.93
CA VAL A 291 -0.09 19.47 5.98
C VAL A 291 0.52 19.44 7.37
N ILE A 292 1.37 18.45 7.68
CA ILE A 292 2.01 18.32 9.00
C ILE A 292 3.04 19.44 9.21
N GLU A 293 3.82 19.79 8.18
CA GLU A 293 4.79 20.89 8.24
C GLU A 293 4.09 22.25 8.40
N GLU A 294 2.98 22.49 7.68
CA GLU A 294 2.16 23.70 7.85
C GLU A 294 1.57 23.82 9.26
N GLU A 295 1.14 22.70 9.87
CA GLU A 295 0.66 22.67 11.26
C GLU A 295 1.78 23.03 12.25
N THR A 296 2.96 22.43 12.08
CA THR A 296 4.14 22.66 12.92
C THR A 296 4.57 24.13 12.87
N ALA A 297 4.67 24.71 11.68
CA ALA A 297 5.04 26.11 11.50
C ALA A 297 4.02 27.10 12.13
N ARG A 298 2.72 26.75 12.11
CA ARG A 298 1.67 27.55 12.79
C ARG A 298 1.77 27.47 14.31
N CYS A 299 2.21 26.35 14.88
CA CYS A 299 2.43 26.23 16.31
C CYS A 299 3.63 27.07 16.79
N GLU A 300 4.71 27.08 16.02
CA GLU A 300 5.92 27.87 16.34
C GLU A 300 5.66 29.38 16.28
N THR A 301 4.87 29.83 15.32
CA THR A 301 4.53 31.26 15.15
C THR A 301 3.50 31.80 16.15
N ASN A 302 2.75 30.92 16.82
CA ASN A 302 1.78 31.29 17.87
C ASN A 302 2.35 31.19 19.29
N LEU A 303 3.63 30.83 19.45
CA LEU A 303 4.30 31.00 20.73
C LEU A 303 4.37 32.50 21.03
N PRO A 304 3.84 32.98 22.17
CA PRO A 304 3.98 34.38 22.54
C PRO A 304 5.46 34.70 22.53
N ASN A 305 5.82 35.78 21.86
CA ASN A 305 7.17 36.33 21.83
C ASN A 305 7.51 36.76 23.26
N VAL A 306 7.87 35.79 24.13
CA VAL A 306 8.34 36.06 25.49
C VAL A 306 9.76 36.56 25.32
N SER A 307 9.85 37.82 24.89
CA SER A 307 11.06 38.58 24.93
C SER A 307 11.41 38.74 26.40
N TRP A 308 12.23 37.83 26.93
CA TRP A 308 12.94 38.04 28.19
C TRP A 308 13.98 39.13 27.98
N TRP A 309 13.52 40.37 27.80
CA TRP A 309 14.36 41.54 28.02
C TRP A 309 14.25 41.93 29.49
N ARG A 310 15.37 41.69 30.19
CA ARG A 310 15.96 42.53 31.25
C ARG A 310 15.01 43.04 32.33
N LEU A 311 15.20 42.52 33.54
CA LEU A 311 15.21 43.36 34.73
C LEU A 311 16.42 43.02 35.62
N ARG A 312 17.41 43.92 35.51
CA ARG A 312 18.52 44.29 36.41
C ARG A 312 19.64 43.28 36.68
#